data_AF-A0A0P6Y0W7-F1
#
_entry.id   AF-A0A0P6Y0W7-F1
#
_cell.length_a   1.000
_cell.length_b   1.000
_cell.length_c   1.000
_cell.angle_alpha   90.00
_cell.angle_beta   90.00
_cell.angle_gamma   90.00
#
_symmetry.space_group_name_H-M   'P 1'
#
loop_
_entity.id
_entity.type
_entity.pdbx_description
1 polymer ?
#
loop_
_entity_poly.entity_id
_entity_poly.type
_entity_poly.pdbx_seq_one_letter_code
_entity_poly.pdbx_strand_id
1 'polypeptide(L)'
;MREQKIVDHAHPVAEIGVWIWALEDARRRTNEEIAQLSEAMIDWQPPHGDSTIGSVLYHIALIEADWLYDEVLGLDAYPEPAASLLPHPHRTKQGLLTPVFGEPIAHHTARLAKIRELLLETFNEMSLADFRRARELERYIVTPEWVLHHLCQHEAEHRSQIGGLRIAFERAHGIETS
;
A
#
# COMPACT_ATOMS: atom_id res chain seq x y z
N MET A 1 16.38 -16.75 -18.11
CA MET A 1 16.77 -15.33 -18.07
C MET A 1 17.23 -15.01 -16.66
N ARG A 2 18.35 -14.28 -16.47
CA ARG A 2 18.78 -13.89 -15.11
C ARG A 2 17.88 -12.75 -14.62
N GLU A 3 17.39 -12.84 -13.40
CA GLU A 3 16.73 -11.73 -12.71
C GLU A 3 17.77 -10.60 -12.55
N GLN A 4 17.43 -9.39 -13.01
CA GLN A 4 18.29 -8.21 -12.86
C GLN A 4 17.78 -7.38 -11.68
N LYS A 5 18.62 -7.22 -10.66
CA LYS A 5 18.34 -6.40 -9.46
C LYS A 5 19.13 -5.10 -9.53
N ILE A 6 18.84 -4.32 -10.57
CA ILE A 6 19.51 -3.05 -10.84
C ILE A 6 18.54 -1.93 -10.48
N VAL A 7 19.04 -0.91 -9.79
CA VAL A 7 18.28 0.32 -9.55
C VAL A 7 18.32 1.13 -10.84
N ASP A 8 17.15 1.34 -11.45
CA ASP A 8 17.00 2.29 -12.55
C ASP A 8 16.25 3.51 -12.01
N HIS A 9 16.89 4.68 -12.11
CA HIS A 9 16.31 5.91 -11.59
C HIS A 9 15.37 6.49 -12.64
N ALA A 10 14.07 6.22 -12.52
CA ALA A 10 13.04 6.79 -13.38
C ALA A 10 12.91 8.33 -13.25
N HIS A 11 13.58 8.93 -12.26
CA HIS A 11 13.49 10.35 -11.93
C HIS A 11 14.84 11.09 -12.16
N PRO A 12 14.84 12.31 -12.73
CA PRO A 12 16.08 13.08 -12.99
C PRO A 12 16.84 13.50 -11.71
N VAL A 13 16.15 13.56 -10.56
CA VAL A 13 16.77 13.75 -9.25
C VAL A 13 16.96 12.39 -8.58
N ALA A 14 18.21 11.98 -8.39
CA ALA A 14 18.57 10.65 -7.91
C ALA A 14 17.99 10.31 -6.54
N GLU A 15 17.95 11.26 -5.61
CA GLU A 15 17.41 11.04 -4.25
C GLU A 15 15.92 10.68 -4.27
N ILE A 16 15.14 11.29 -5.15
CA ILE A 16 13.72 10.94 -5.34
C ILE A 16 13.63 9.60 -6.08
N GLY A 17 14.45 9.40 -7.13
CA GLY A 17 14.45 8.19 -7.93
C GLY A 17 14.76 6.92 -7.16
N VAL A 18 15.65 6.96 -6.15
CA VAL A 18 15.92 5.82 -5.27
C VAL A 18 14.67 5.39 -4.50
N TRP A 19 13.92 6.35 -3.96
CA TRP A 19 12.72 6.04 -3.17
C TRP A 19 11.55 5.59 -4.05
N ILE A 20 11.38 6.18 -5.23
CA ILE A 20 10.40 5.70 -6.22
C ILE A 20 10.70 4.24 -6.59
N TRP A 21 11.96 3.92 -6.95
CA TRP A 21 12.36 2.55 -7.26
C TRP A 21 12.08 1.58 -6.09
N ALA A 22 12.43 1.99 -4.86
CA ALA A 22 12.20 1.15 -3.67
C ALA A 22 10.70 0.89 -3.44
N LEU A 23 9.86 1.90 -3.63
CA LEU A 23 8.41 1.79 -3.49
C LEU A 23 7.79 0.90 -4.58
N GLU A 24 8.27 1.01 -5.81
CA GLU A 24 7.87 0.12 -6.91
C GLU A 24 8.30 -1.33 -6.65
N ASP A 25 9.51 -1.57 -6.13
CA ASP A 25 9.96 -2.91 -5.73
C ASP A 25 9.08 -3.49 -4.62
N ALA A 26 8.70 -2.68 -3.64
CA ALA A 26 7.78 -3.09 -2.57
C ALA A 26 6.45 -3.60 -3.15
N ARG A 27 5.86 -2.84 -4.09
CA ARG A 27 4.61 -3.23 -4.76
C ARG A 27 4.75 -4.42 -5.67
N ARG A 28 5.84 -4.53 -6.42
CA ARG A 28 6.12 -5.71 -7.25
C ARG A 28 6.06 -6.97 -6.38
N ARG A 29 6.72 -6.97 -5.22
CA ARG A 29 6.71 -8.11 -4.29
C ARG A 29 5.35 -8.35 -3.65
N THR A 30 4.59 -7.29 -3.37
CA THR A 30 3.19 -7.42 -2.91
C THR A 30 2.34 -8.11 -3.98
N ASN A 31 2.49 -7.72 -5.24
CA ASN A 31 1.80 -8.34 -6.37
C ASN A 31 2.20 -9.81 -6.58
N GLU A 32 3.46 -10.17 -6.33
CA GLU A 32 3.94 -11.56 -6.34
C GLU A 32 3.29 -12.40 -5.23
N GLU A 33 3.05 -11.81 -4.05
CA GLU A 33 2.28 -12.47 -2.99
C GLU A 33 0.80 -12.59 -3.39
N ILE A 34 0.21 -11.52 -3.95
CA ILE A 34 -1.19 -11.53 -4.41
C ILE A 34 -1.43 -12.58 -5.49
N ALA A 35 -0.46 -12.80 -6.39
CA ALA A 35 -0.56 -13.79 -7.47
C ALA A 35 -0.68 -15.24 -6.97
N GLN A 36 -0.35 -15.50 -5.70
CA GLN A 36 -0.52 -16.81 -5.05
C GLN A 36 -1.89 -16.98 -4.39
N LEU A 37 -2.71 -15.92 -4.33
CA LEU A 37 -4.00 -15.95 -3.65
C LEU A 37 -5.10 -16.53 -4.54
N SER A 38 -6.08 -17.16 -3.89
CA SER A 38 -7.35 -17.54 -4.49
C SER A 38 -8.47 -16.64 -3.95
N GLU A 39 -9.57 -16.49 -4.70
CA GLU A 39 -10.71 -15.69 -4.25
C GLU A 39 -11.25 -16.14 -2.89
N ALA A 40 -11.21 -17.44 -2.59
CA ALA A 40 -11.64 -17.99 -1.31
C ALA A 40 -10.82 -17.49 -0.10
N MET A 41 -9.60 -16.99 -0.32
CA MET A 41 -8.73 -16.48 0.74
C MET A 41 -9.05 -15.04 1.13
N ILE A 42 -9.67 -14.25 0.23
CA ILE A 42 -9.79 -12.79 0.40
C ILE A 42 -10.65 -12.41 1.59
N ASP A 43 -11.78 -13.08 1.73
CA ASP A 43 -12.73 -12.87 2.83
C ASP A 43 -12.61 -13.94 3.93
N TRP A 44 -11.62 -14.83 3.84
CA TRP A 44 -11.43 -15.84 4.88
C TRP A 44 -11.00 -15.18 6.19
N GLN A 45 -11.80 -15.43 7.22
CA GLN A 45 -11.60 -14.90 8.55
C GLN A 45 -10.81 -15.90 9.40
N PRO A 46 -9.59 -15.57 9.85
CA PRO A 46 -8.82 -16.45 10.73
C PRO A 46 -9.50 -16.59 12.11
N PRO A 47 -9.31 -17.73 12.82
CA PRO A 47 -10.00 -18.03 14.09
C PRO A 47 -9.81 -17.01 15.22
N HIS A 48 -8.77 -16.17 15.16
CA HIS A 48 -8.44 -15.18 16.20
C HIS A 48 -8.94 -13.76 15.91
N GLY A 49 -9.72 -13.57 14.84
CA GLY A 49 -10.33 -12.26 14.54
C GLY A 49 -9.38 -11.24 13.93
N ASP A 50 -8.23 -11.66 13.37
CA ASP A 50 -7.34 -10.78 12.61
C ASP A 50 -8.03 -10.26 11.33
N SER A 51 -7.52 -9.17 10.75
CA SER A 51 -8.05 -8.65 9.47
C SER A 51 -7.98 -9.69 8.34
N THR A 52 -8.98 -9.68 7.46
CA THR A 52 -8.94 -10.48 6.22
C THR A 52 -7.92 -9.95 5.24
N ILE A 53 -7.52 -10.76 4.26
CA ILE A 53 -6.59 -10.32 3.21
C ILE A 53 -7.19 -9.15 2.41
N GLY A 54 -8.48 -9.19 2.07
CA GLY A 54 -9.16 -8.09 1.39
C GLY A 54 -9.10 -6.78 2.18
N SER A 55 -9.30 -6.84 3.50
CA SER A 55 -9.19 -5.68 4.39
C SER A 55 -7.75 -5.13 4.43
N VAL A 56 -6.74 -6.01 4.50
CA VAL A 56 -5.33 -5.59 4.49
C VAL A 56 -4.95 -4.94 3.16
N LEU A 57 -5.38 -5.50 2.02
CA LEU A 57 -5.13 -4.92 0.70
C LEU A 57 -5.77 -3.54 0.54
N TYR A 58 -7.01 -3.38 1.01
CA TYR A 58 -7.67 -2.09 1.04
C TYR A 58 -6.91 -1.07 1.89
N HIS A 59 -6.46 -1.49 3.08
CA HIS A 59 -5.69 -0.64 3.99
C HIS A 59 -4.35 -0.19 3.41
N ILE A 60 -3.63 -1.05 2.68
CA ILE A 60 -2.40 -0.64 1.98
C ILE A 60 -2.70 0.51 1.01
N ALA A 61 -3.74 0.37 0.16
CA ALA A 61 -4.13 1.40 -0.78
C ALA A 61 -4.58 2.68 -0.07
N LEU A 62 -5.35 2.55 1.02
CA LEU A 62 -5.83 3.69 1.77
C LEU A 62 -4.68 4.47 2.38
N ILE A 63 -3.78 3.82 3.11
CA ILE A 63 -2.65 4.51 3.76
C ILE A 63 -1.76 5.19 2.72
N GLU A 64 -1.54 4.58 1.56
CA GLU A 64 -0.79 5.24 0.48
C GLU A 64 -1.44 6.54 0.00
N ALA A 65 -2.77 6.57 -0.13
CA ALA A 65 -3.52 7.78 -0.49
C ALA A 65 -3.56 8.80 0.66
N ASP A 66 -3.72 8.34 1.90
CA ASP A 66 -3.79 9.18 3.10
C ASP A 66 -2.50 10.01 3.22
N TRP A 67 -1.34 9.34 3.24
CA TRP A 67 -0.03 9.98 3.29
C TRP A 67 0.26 10.91 2.11
N LEU A 68 -0.28 10.60 0.94
CA LEU A 68 -0.15 11.46 -0.23
C LEU A 68 -0.97 12.74 -0.06
N TYR A 69 -2.26 12.59 0.25
CA TYR A 69 -3.19 13.71 0.19
C TYR A 69 -3.14 14.58 1.44
N ASP A 70 -3.13 13.99 2.63
CA ASP A 70 -3.06 14.74 3.88
C ASP A 70 -1.62 15.23 4.12
N GLU A 71 -0.65 14.34 4.28
CA GLU A 71 0.69 14.76 4.70
C GLU A 71 1.51 15.46 3.61
N VAL A 72 1.54 14.93 2.38
CA VAL A 72 2.40 15.50 1.32
C VAL A 72 1.76 16.73 0.70
N LEU A 73 0.46 16.67 0.39
CA LEU A 73 -0.28 17.71 -0.33
C LEU A 73 -1.08 18.65 0.58
N GLY A 74 -1.34 18.29 1.85
CA GLY A 74 -2.06 19.16 2.80
C GLY A 74 -3.54 19.34 2.46
N LEU A 75 -4.20 18.29 1.96
CA LEU A 75 -5.60 18.31 1.56
C LEU A 75 -6.50 17.73 2.64
N ASP A 76 -7.63 18.39 2.91
CA ASP A 76 -8.63 17.93 3.88
C ASP A 76 -9.45 16.71 3.39
N ALA A 77 -9.39 16.40 2.10
CA ALA A 77 -10.13 15.30 1.49
C ALA A 77 -9.43 14.76 0.24
N TYR A 78 -9.69 13.48 -0.06
CA TYR A 78 -9.17 12.85 -1.27
C TYR A 78 -9.85 13.42 -2.52
N PRO A 79 -9.10 13.80 -3.56
CA PRO A 79 -9.67 14.14 -4.86
C PRO A 79 -10.14 12.88 -5.60
N GLU A 80 -10.96 13.05 -6.63
CA GLU A 80 -11.22 11.97 -7.58
C GLU A 80 -9.98 11.68 -8.44
N PRO A 81 -9.70 10.41 -8.79
CA PRO A 81 -10.55 9.23 -8.56
C PRO A 81 -10.34 8.53 -7.21
N ALA A 82 -9.44 9.02 -6.35
CA ALA A 82 -9.08 8.35 -5.10
C ALA A 82 -10.25 8.27 -4.11
N ALA A 83 -11.07 9.32 -4.01
CA ALA A 83 -12.26 9.33 -3.15
C ALA A 83 -13.23 8.18 -3.47
N SER A 84 -13.55 7.96 -4.75
CA SER A 84 -14.43 6.87 -5.18
C SER A 84 -13.83 5.48 -4.95
N LEU A 85 -12.49 5.36 -4.99
CA LEU A 85 -11.79 4.10 -4.76
C LEU A 85 -11.68 3.73 -3.28
N LEU A 86 -11.78 4.72 -2.39
CA LEU A 86 -11.55 4.60 -0.95
C LEU A 86 -12.77 5.08 -0.12
N PRO A 87 -13.96 4.48 -0.29
CA PRO A 87 -15.19 4.94 0.36
C PRO A 87 -15.26 4.63 1.86
N HIS A 88 -14.37 3.80 2.37
CA HIS A 88 -14.34 3.36 3.77
C HIS A 88 -13.18 4.02 4.54
N PRO A 89 -13.37 4.36 5.82
CA PRO A 89 -12.32 4.96 6.65
C PRO A 89 -11.18 3.96 6.95
N HIS A 90 -10.02 4.44 7.39
CA HIS A 90 -8.87 3.59 7.75
C HIS A 90 -9.16 2.65 8.93
N ARG A 91 -9.92 3.12 9.93
CA ARG A 91 -10.26 2.36 11.14
C ARG A 91 -11.73 2.46 11.53
N THR A 92 -12.20 1.42 12.21
CA THR A 92 -13.49 1.41 12.92
C THR A 92 -13.45 2.31 14.16
N LYS A 93 -14.62 2.56 14.76
CA LYS A 93 -14.74 3.33 16.01
C LYS A 93 -13.97 2.71 17.18
N GLN A 94 -13.65 1.41 17.11
CA GLN A 94 -12.88 0.67 18.10
C GLN A 94 -11.37 0.69 17.81
N GLY A 95 -10.93 1.41 16.77
CA GLY A 95 -9.53 1.50 16.38
C GLY A 95 -9.00 0.29 15.60
N LEU A 96 -9.87 -0.66 15.23
CA LEU A 96 -9.52 -1.80 14.39
C LEU A 96 -9.47 -1.38 12.92
N LEU A 97 -8.68 -2.08 12.12
CA LEU A 97 -8.62 -1.89 10.67
C LEU A 97 -10.02 -2.14 10.08
N THR A 98 -10.48 -1.24 9.20
CA THR A 98 -11.84 -1.31 8.66
C THR A 98 -12.04 -2.57 7.84
N PRO A 99 -13.03 -3.42 8.17
CA PRO A 99 -13.31 -4.60 7.39
C PRO A 99 -13.85 -4.24 6.00
N VAL A 100 -13.29 -4.85 4.97
CA VAL A 100 -13.76 -4.78 3.58
C VAL A 100 -13.96 -6.20 3.08
N PHE A 101 -15.16 -6.49 2.57
CA PHE A 101 -15.61 -7.82 2.17
C PHE A 101 -16.34 -7.79 0.84
N GLY A 102 -16.42 -8.93 0.17
CA GLY A 102 -17.24 -9.14 -1.02
C GLY A 102 -16.65 -8.51 -2.30
N GLU A 103 -15.41 -8.06 -2.25
CA GLU A 103 -14.69 -7.54 -3.41
C GLU A 103 -13.76 -8.63 -3.98
N PRO A 104 -13.75 -8.83 -5.31
CA PRO A 104 -12.82 -9.77 -5.94
C PRO A 104 -11.37 -9.25 -5.87
N ILE A 105 -10.40 -10.15 -6.01
CA ILE A 105 -8.96 -9.80 -6.07
C ILE A 105 -8.69 -8.70 -7.11
N ALA A 106 -9.39 -8.76 -8.25
CA ALA A 106 -9.27 -7.78 -9.33
C ALA A 106 -9.59 -6.34 -8.89
N HIS A 107 -10.56 -6.13 -8.00
CA HIS A 107 -10.89 -4.79 -7.49
C HIS A 107 -9.79 -4.26 -6.56
N HIS A 108 -9.28 -5.11 -5.66
CA HIS A 108 -8.18 -4.72 -4.77
C HIS A 108 -6.91 -4.37 -5.55
N THR A 109 -6.55 -5.17 -6.55
CA THR A 109 -5.36 -4.93 -7.38
C THR A 109 -5.49 -3.70 -8.26
N ALA A 110 -6.67 -3.46 -8.86
CA ALA A 110 -6.95 -2.24 -9.61
C ALA A 110 -6.86 -0.99 -8.72
N ARG A 111 -7.40 -1.07 -7.50
CA ARG A 111 -7.30 0.01 -6.51
C ARG A 111 -5.84 0.30 -6.14
N LEU A 112 -5.06 -0.71 -5.77
CA LEU A 112 -3.64 -0.56 -5.46
C LEU A 112 -2.88 0.09 -6.62
N ALA A 113 -3.11 -0.39 -7.85
CA ALA A 113 -2.47 0.16 -9.05
C ALA A 113 -2.81 1.63 -9.26
N LYS A 114 -4.10 2.00 -9.17
CA LYS A 114 -4.51 3.39 -9.42
C LYS A 114 -4.02 4.35 -8.34
N ILE A 115 -4.03 3.97 -7.08
CA ILE A 115 -3.46 4.81 -6.01
C ILE A 115 -1.96 5.00 -6.21
N ARG A 116 -1.24 3.94 -6.61
CA ARG A 116 0.20 4.05 -6.90
C ARG A 116 0.50 4.98 -8.06
N GLU A 117 -0.28 4.90 -9.13
CA GLU A 117 -0.16 5.79 -10.27
C GLU A 117 -0.25 7.27 -9.83
N LEU A 118 -1.27 7.62 -9.03
CA LEU A 118 -1.46 8.99 -8.53
C LEU A 118 -0.32 9.47 -7.63
N LEU A 119 0.21 8.58 -6.78
CA LEU A 119 1.38 8.88 -5.95
C LEU A 119 2.61 9.13 -6.83
N LEU A 120 2.88 8.23 -7.78
CA LEU A 120 4.05 8.35 -8.65
C LEU A 120 3.98 9.60 -9.54
N GLU A 121 2.82 9.95 -10.08
CA GLU A 121 2.60 11.20 -10.81
C GLU A 121 3.02 12.41 -9.96
N THR A 122 2.56 12.46 -8.71
CA THR A 122 2.88 13.56 -7.78
C THR A 122 4.39 13.65 -7.49
N PHE A 123 5.03 12.53 -7.16
CA PHE A 123 6.46 12.53 -6.81
C PHE A 123 7.37 12.73 -8.02
N ASN A 124 6.93 12.36 -9.23
CA ASN A 124 7.70 12.58 -10.46
C ASN A 124 7.77 14.05 -10.88
N GLU A 125 6.78 14.86 -10.48
CA GLU A 125 6.78 16.31 -10.74
C GLU A 125 7.44 17.11 -9.59
N MET A 126 7.80 16.44 -8.49
CA MET A 126 8.26 17.10 -7.27
C MET A 126 9.71 17.57 -7.39
N SER A 127 9.96 18.84 -7.01
CA SER A 127 11.33 19.35 -6.91
C SER A 127 12.05 18.78 -5.68
N LEU A 128 13.38 18.69 -5.73
CA LEU A 128 14.18 18.27 -4.56
C LEU A 128 13.97 19.17 -3.33
N ALA A 129 13.72 20.47 -3.56
CA ALA A 129 13.44 21.42 -2.48
C ALA A 129 12.09 21.11 -1.81
N ASP A 130 11.05 20.82 -2.59
CA ASP A 130 9.73 20.47 -2.05
C ASP A 130 9.73 19.10 -1.38
N PHE A 131 10.52 18.15 -1.91
CA PHE A 131 10.70 16.80 -1.37
C PHE A 131 11.34 16.80 0.03
N ARG A 132 12.24 17.75 0.29
CA ARG A 132 12.90 17.95 1.59
C ARG A 132 12.21 18.97 2.48
N ARG A 133 11.22 19.71 1.97
CA ARG A 133 10.48 20.70 2.76
C ARG A 133 9.63 19.98 3.81
N ALA A 134 9.80 20.34 5.07
CA ALA A 134 8.96 19.86 6.16
C ALA A 134 7.49 20.28 5.99
N ARG A 135 6.60 19.38 6.38
CA ARG A 135 5.15 19.57 6.53
C ARG A 135 4.88 19.55 8.02
N GLU A 136 4.29 20.62 8.54
CA GLU A 136 3.95 20.79 9.95
C GLU A 136 2.50 20.36 10.14
N LEU A 137 2.28 19.24 10.83
CA LEU A 137 0.95 18.73 11.17
C LEU A 137 0.74 18.85 12.67
N GLU A 138 -0.51 18.77 13.14
CA GLU A 138 -0.84 18.95 14.56
C GLU A 138 -0.02 18.04 15.48
N ARG A 139 0.28 16.81 15.03
CA ARG A 139 0.90 15.77 15.85
C ARG A 139 2.39 15.55 15.58
N TYR A 140 2.89 15.91 14.41
CA TYR A 140 4.26 15.63 14.00
C TYR A 140 4.70 16.47 12.79
N ILE A 141 6.00 16.44 12.53
CA ILE A 141 6.63 17.07 11.37
C ILE A 141 7.10 15.95 10.46
N VAL A 142 6.82 16.05 9.16
CA VAL A 142 7.21 15.03 8.18
C VAL A 142 7.72 15.65 6.89
N THR A 143 8.63 14.97 6.20
CA THR A 143 9.04 15.32 4.83
C THR A 143 8.46 14.30 3.84
N PRO A 144 8.13 14.70 2.60
CA PRO A 144 7.80 13.75 1.54
C PRO A 144 8.85 12.64 1.36
N GLU A 145 10.12 12.93 1.62
CA GLU A 145 11.19 11.94 1.68
C GLU A 145 10.95 10.84 2.72
N TRP A 146 10.59 11.22 3.94
CA TRP A 146 10.26 10.25 4.99
C TRP A 146 8.98 9.47 4.65
N VAL A 147 7.99 10.12 4.01
CA VAL A 147 6.75 9.48 3.57
C VAL A 147 7.04 8.31 2.63
N LEU A 148 7.86 8.48 1.59
CA LEU A 148 8.18 7.36 0.68
C LEU A 148 8.88 6.21 1.40
N HIS A 149 9.81 6.53 2.30
CA HIS A 149 10.45 5.52 3.16
C HIS A 149 9.43 4.76 4.01
N HIS A 150 8.52 5.48 4.68
CA HIS A 150 7.48 4.89 5.51
C HIS A 150 6.57 3.96 4.71
N LEU A 151 6.12 4.39 3.54
CA LEU A 151 5.24 3.59 2.68
C LEU A 151 5.92 2.30 2.22
N CYS A 152 7.23 2.33 1.92
CA CYS A 152 7.99 1.11 1.61
C CYS A 152 7.95 0.09 2.77
N GLN A 153 8.16 0.56 4.01
CA GLN A 153 8.15 -0.31 5.19
C GLN A 153 6.74 -0.82 5.50
N HIS A 154 5.76 0.08 5.53
CA HIS A 154 4.37 -0.24 5.82
C HIS A 154 3.80 -1.28 4.84
N GLU A 155 4.07 -1.13 3.54
CA GLU A 155 3.66 -2.14 2.55
C GLU A 155 4.39 -3.47 2.74
N ALA A 156 5.69 -3.47 3.06
CA ALA A 156 6.44 -4.70 3.30
C ALA A 156 5.94 -5.48 4.54
N GLU A 157 5.57 -4.77 5.60
CA GLU A 157 4.99 -5.35 6.82
C GLU A 157 3.63 -6.00 6.52
N HIS A 158 2.74 -5.30 5.81
CA HIS A 158 1.44 -5.84 5.45
C HIS A 158 1.51 -6.94 4.38
N ARG A 159 2.49 -6.92 3.47
CA ARG A 159 2.78 -8.07 2.60
C ARG A 159 3.11 -9.32 3.41
N SER A 160 3.93 -9.19 4.45
CA SER A 160 4.24 -10.30 5.37
C SER A 160 2.96 -10.81 6.07
N GLN A 161 2.09 -9.91 6.49
CA GLN A 161 0.78 -10.25 7.06
C GLN A 161 -0.09 -11.03 6.05
N ILE A 162 -0.16 -10.58 4.79
CA ILE A 162 -0.91 -11.28 3.72
C ILE A 162 -0.37 -12.71 3.55
N GLY A 163 0.94 -12.89 3.46
CA GLY A 163 1.55 -14.22 3.35
C GLY A 163 1.26 -15.10 4.57
N GLY A 164 1.29 -14.53 5.78
CA GLY A 164 0.89 -15.22 7.00
C GLY A 164 -0.57 -15.70 6.97
N LEU A 165 -1.50 -14.84 6.50
CA LEU A 165 -2.92 -15.16 6.36
C LEU A 165 -3.15 -16.24 5.29
N ARG A 166 -2.45 -16.18 4.15
CA ARG A 166 -2.50 -17.22 3.11
C ARG A 166 -2.06 -18.57 3.67
N ILE A 167 -0.92 -18.63 4.35
CA ILE A 167 -0.41 -19.87 4.96
C ILE A 167 -1.39 -20.41 6.01
N ALA A 168 -2.01 -19.53 6.80
CA ALA A 168 -3.02 -19.92 7.78
C ALA A 168 -4.28 -20.52 7.11
N PHE A 169 -4.74 -19.93 6.00
CA PHE A 169 -5.82 -20.49 5.18
C PHE A 169 -5.46 -21.87 4.64
N GLU A 170 -4.29 -22.02 4.03
CA GLU A 170 -3.83 -23.27 3.43
C GLU A 170 -3.81 -24.40 4.45
N ARG A 171 -3.25 -24.13 5.64
CA ARG A 171 -3.23 -25.09 6.77
C ARG A 171 -4.63 -25.45 7.25
N ALA A 172 -5.52 -24.48 7.36
CA ALA A 172 -6.90 -24.71 7.80
C ALA A 172 -7.69 -25.60 6.81
N HIS A 173 -7.26 -25.65 5.54
CA HIS A 173 -7.92 -26.41 4.48
C HIS A 173 -7.09 -27.61 3.98
N GLY A 174 -5.98 -27.95 4.64
CA GLY A 174 -5.14 -29.10 4.28
C GLY A 174 -4.44 -28.96 2.92
N ILE A 175 -4.17 -27.73 2.47
CA ILE A 175 -3.41 -27.45 1.25
C ILE A 175 -1.91 -27.50 1.61
N GLU A 176 -1.11 -28.26 0.86
CA GLU A 176 0.35 -28.29 1.07
C GLU A 176 0.96 -26.92 0.75
N THR A 177 1.70 -26.35 1.70
CA THR A 177 2.40 -25.08 1.53
C THR A 177 3.67 -25.33 0.69
N SER A 178 3.75 -24.81 -0.53
CA SER A 178 4.95 -24.84 -1.37
C SER A 178 6.00 -23.82 -0.94
#